data_AF-A0A9R0ZB81-F1
#
_entry.id   AF-A0A9R0ZB81-F1
#
_cell.length_a   1.000
_cell.length_b   1.000
_cell.length_c   1.000
_cell.angle_alpha   90.00
_cell.angle_beta   90.00
_cell.angle_gamma   90.00
#
_symmetry.space_group_name_H-M   'P 1'
#
loop_
_entity.id
_entity.type
_entity.pdbx_description
1 polymer ?
#
loop_
_entity_poly.entity_id
_entity_poly.type
_entity_poly.pdbx_seq_one_letter_code
_entity_poly.pdbx_strand_id
1 'polypeptide(L)'
;MFWSNNHNWSMFRTWELTSPWTGAEIKVPTKFIVGDVDLSYHVAGAHDFINKGGLKKFVPLLDDVVVMKDVGHFINEEKPEEISAHIISFLKKFD
;
A
#
# COMPACT_ATOMS: atom_id res chain seq x y z
N MET A 1 6.96 28.42 -18.73
CA MET A 1 7.31 27.15 -19.42
C MET A 1 8.71 26.76 -18.97
N PHE A 2 9.02 25.61 -18.38
CA PHE A 2 8.27 24.50 -17.73
C PHE A 2 9.16 24.00 -16.55
N TRP A 3 8.84 23.06 -15.66
CA TRP A 3 7.69 22.15 -15.43
C TRP A 3 7.29 22.19 -13.93
N SER A 4 6.17 21.57 -13.56
CA SER A 4 5.78 21.34 -12.17
C SER A 4 6.42 20.06 -11.59
N ASN A 5 7.26 20.19 -10.56
CA ASN A 5 7.64 19.08 -9.67
C ASN A 5 7.32 19.47 -8.21
N ASN A 6 6.03 19.60 -7.92
CA ASN A 6 5.49 20.02 -6.62
C ASN A 6 5.34 18.89 -5.59
N HIS A 7 5.45 17.62 -6.01
CA HIS A 7 5.20 16.46 -5.15
C HIS A 7 6.29 16.24 -4.08
N ASN A 8 7.57 16.30 -4.44
CA ASN A 8 8.65 16.02 -3.48
C ASN A 8 8.76 17.08 -2.37
N TRP A 9 8.45 18.35 -2.67
CA TRP A 9 8.41 19.40 -1.64
C TRP A 9 7.14 19.34 -0.78
N SER A 10 6.01 18.86 -1.31
CA SER A 10 4.80 18.71 -0.51
C SER A 10 4.91 17.56 0.50
N MET A 11 5.83 16.60 0.33
CA MET A 11 6.08 15.54 1.32
C MET A 11 6.53 16.10 2.68
N PHE A 12 7.44 17.10 2.72
CA PHE A 12 7.85 17.72 3.99
C PHE A 12 6.67 18.41 4.70
N ARG A 13 5.89 19.21 3.96
CA ARG A 13 4.69 19.85 4.52
C ARG A 13 3.63 18.84 4.94
N THR A 14 3.46 17.75 4.18
CA THR A 14 2.55 16.66 4.54
C THR A 14 2.99 15.99 5.83
N TRP A 15 4.30 15.75 6.01
CA TRP A 15 4.85 15.18 7.24
C TRP A 15 4.61 16.10 8.45
N GLU A 16 4.84 17.41 8.32
CA GLU A 16 4.53 18.39 9.38
C GLU A 16 3.02 18.40 9.72
N LEU A 17 2.17 18.48 8.70
CA LEU A 17 0.71 18.55 8.87
C LEU A 17 0.11 17.23 9.37
N THR A 18 0.73 16.08 9.10
CA THR A 18 0.26 14.76 9.57
C THR A 18 0.75 14.40 10.97
N SER A 19 1.56 15.26 11.62
CA SER A 19 2.02 15.04 12.99
C SER A 19 0.92 14.74 14.04
N PRO A 20 -0.33 15.25 13.96
CA PRO A 20 -1.40 14.87 14.91
C PRO A 20 -1.83 13.40 14.82
N TRP A 21 -1.52 12.69 13.72
CA TRP A 21 -1.83 11.27 13.54
C TRP A 21 -0.65 10.35 13.90
N THR A 22 0.40 10.88 14.53
CA THR A 22 1.56 10.08 15.00
C THR A 22 1.09 8.95 15.92
N GLY A 23 1.30 7.70 15.51
CA GLY A 23 0.91 6.52 16.28
C GLY A 23 -0.57 6.10 16.16
N ALA A 24 -1.37 6.79 15.35
CA ALA A 24 -2.78 6.44 15.14
C ALA A 24 -2.94 5.15 14.31
N GLU A 25 -4.02 4.41 14.57
CA GLU A 25 -4.40 3.21 13.83
C GLU A 25 -5.41 3.53 12.71
N ILE A 26 -5.26 2.85 11.57
CA ILE A 26 -6.25 2.82 10.49
C ILE A 26 -7.28 1.73 10.81
N LYS A 27 -8.50 2.15 11.19
CA LYS A 27 -9.60 1.25 11.58
C LYS A 27 -10.54 0.88 10.44
N VAL A 28 -10.12 1.09 9.18
CA VAL A 28 -10.86 0.67 7.98
C VAL A 28 -10.40 -0.73 7.58
N PRO A 29 -11.31 -1.68 7.31
CA PRO A 29 -10.95 -2.97 6.72
C PRO A 29 -10.17 -2.76 5.43
N THR A 30 -8.97 -3.34 5.33
CA THR A 30 -8.01 -3.01 4.27
C THR A 30 -7.48 -4.30 3.64
N LYS A 31 -7.29 -4.31 2.32
CA LYS A 31 -6.50 -5.33 1.62
C LYS A 31 -5.30 -4.69 0.95
N PHE A 32 -4.11 -5.26 1.16
CA PHE A 32 -2.87 -4.79 0.55
C PHE A 32 -2.35 -5.84 -0.44
N ILE A 33 -2.02 -5.40 -1.64
CA ILE A 33 -1.57 -6.22 -2.77
C ILE A 33 -0.37 -5.51 -3.38
N VAL A 34 0.73 -6.24 -3.63
CA VAL A 34 1.97 -5.68 -4.19
C VAL A 34 2.65 -6.70 -5.10
N GLY A 35 3.36 -6.23 -6.12
CA GLY A 35 4.22 -7.08 -6.96
C GLY A 35 5.52 -7.44 -6.25
N ASP A 36 6.00 -8.66 -6.42
CA ASP A 36 7.28 -9.11 -5.82
C ASP A 36 8.51 -8.44 -6.44
N VAL A 37 8.39 -7.82 -7.63
CA VAL A 37 9.45 -7.02 -8.28
C VAL A 37 9.23 -5.51 -8.09
N ASP A 38 8.22 -5.09 -7.34
CA ASP A 38 7.94 -3.67 -7.10
C ASP A 38 9.11 -2.99 -6.35
N LEU A 39 9.54 -1.83 -6.85
CA LEU A 39 10.59 -1.02 -6.22
C LEU A 39 10.22 -0.60 -4.79
N SER A 40 8.95 -0.25 -4.54
CA SER A 40 8.44 0.17 -3.23
C SER A 40 8.48 -0.94 -2.19
N TYR A 41 8.32 -2.21 -2.60
CA TYR A 41 8.45 -3.38 -1.75
C TYR A 41 9.90 -3.64 -1.31
N HIS A 42 10.85 -3.23 -2.16
CA HIS A 42 12.30 -3.36 -1.93
C HIS A 42 12.97 -2.13 -1.28
N VAL A 43 12.24 -1.05 -1.01
CA VAL A 43 12.77 0.08 -0.23
C VAL A 43 13.20 -0.43 1.16
N ALA A 44 14.32 0.10 1.66
CA ALA A 44 14.92 -0.33 2.93
C ALA A 44 13.88 -0.37 4.07
N GLY A 45 13.65 -1.56 4.63
CA GLY A 45 12.69 -1.80 5.71
C GLY A 45 11.24 -2.07 5.28
N ALA A 46 10.85 -1.82 4.03
CA ALA A 46 9.47 -2.01 3.57
C ALA A 46 9.02 -3.48 3.63
N HIS A 47 9.80 -4.40 3.05
CA HIS A 47 9.57 -5.85 3.12
C HIS A 47 9.37 -6.34 4.57
N ASP A 48 10.22 -5.90 5.50
CA ASP A 48 10.13 -6.29 6.90
C ASP A 48 8.93 -5.66 7.61
N PHE A 49 8.64 -4.38 7.34
CA PHE A 49 7.47 -3.70 7.89
C PHE A 49 6.17 -4.38 7.45
N ILE A 50 6.05 -4.76 6.18
CA ILE A 50 4.87 -5.43 5.62
C ILE A 50 4.74 -6.85 6.22
N ASN A 51 5.78 -7.67 6.12
CA ASN A 51 5.67 -9.11 6.40
C ASN A 51 5.88 -9.49 7.89
N LYS A 52 6.61 -8.69 8.68
CA LYS A 52 6.89 -8.97 10.11
C LYS A 52 5.90 -8.29 11.06
N GLY A 53 4.71 -7.93 10.55
CA GLY A 53 3.60 -7.39 11.35
C GLY A 53 3.64 -5.88 11.64
N GLY A 54 4.61 -5.13 11.10
CA GLY A 54 4.69 -3.68 11.25
C GLY A 54 3.46 -2.98 10.66
N LEU A 55 3.06 -3.34 9.43
CA LEU A 55 1.86 -2.82 8.78
C LEU A 55 0.58 -3.22 9.54
N LYS A 56 0.48 -4.50 9.95
CA LYS A 56 -0.65 -5.03 10.73
C LYS A 56 -0.84 -4.34 12.09
N LYS A 57 0.23 -3.85 12.71
CA LYS A 57 0.18 -3.05 13.94
C LYS A 57 -0.55 -1.72 13.75
N PHE A 58 -0.34 -1.04 12.62
CA PHE A 58 -1.00 0.24 12.31
C PHE A 58 -2.33 0.08 11.57
N VAL A 59 -2.59 -1.09 10.99
CA VAL A 59 -3.84 -1.42 10.29
C VAL A 59 -4.42 -2.72 10.88
N PRO A 60 -5.08 -2.68 12.05
CA PRO A 60 -5.53 -3.89 12.74
C PRO A 60 -6.49 -4.75 11.90
N LEU A 61 -7.31 -4.13 11.04
CA LEU A 61 -8.28 -4.78 10.15
C LEU A 61 -7.72 -5.08 8.74
N LEU A 62 -6.39 -5.20 8.61
CA LEU A 62 -5.73 -5.67 7.40
C LEU A 62 -6.03 -7.16 7.13
N ASP A 63 -6.62 -7.46 5.97
CA ASP A 63 -6.75 -8.80 5.38
C ASP A 63 -5.39 -9.36 4.96
N ASP A 64 -5.28 -10.65 4.65
CA ASP A 64 -3.99 -11.25 4.26
C ASP A 64 -3.34 -10.49 3.10
N VAL A 65 -2.05 -10.15 3.28
CA VAL A 65 -1.21 -9.47 2.30
C VAL A 65 -0.97 -10.40 1.12
N VAL A 66 -1.23 -9.87 -0.09
CA VAL A 66 -0.95 -10.60 -1.34
C VAL A 66 0.33 -10.06 -1.96
N VAL A 67 1.30 -10.94 -2.15
CA VAL A 67 2.54 -10.64 -2.90
C VAL A 67 2.46 -11.43 -4.22
N MET A 68 2.35 -10.71 -5.33
CA MET A 68 2.15 -11.29 -6.66
C MET A 68 3.50 -11.65 -7.29
N LYS A 69 3.64 -12.91 -7.74
CA LYS A 69 4.92 -13.44 -8.23
C LYS A 69 5.23 -13.02 -9.67
N ASP A 70 6.47 -12.61 -9.92
CA ASP A 70 6.98 -12.08 -11.18
C ASP A 70 6.17 -10.87 -11.69
N VAL A 71 5.76 -9.96 -10.80
CA VAL A 71 4.96 -8.77 -11.12
C VAL A 71 5.65 -7.48 -10.65
N GLY A 72 5.65 -6.46 -11.49
CA GLY A 72 6.23 -5.14 -11.21
C GLY A 72 5.28 -4.20 -10.47
N HIS A 73 5.48 -2.89 -10.70
CA HIS A 73 4.75 -1.83 -9.99
C HIS A 73 3.28 -1.67 -10.44
N PHE A 74 3.00 -1.90 -11.72
CA PHE A 74 1.68 -1.67 -12.32
C PHE A 74 0.82 -2.95 -12.31
N ILE A 75 0.63 -3.51 -11.11
CA ILE A 75 -0.07 -4.79 -10.87
C ILE A 75 -1.45 -4.87 -11.55
N ASN A 76 -2.15 -3.73 -11.65
CA ASN A 76 -3.47 -3.59 -12.25
C ASN A 76 -3.47 -3.59 -13.80
N GLU A 77 -2.33 -3.33 -14.43
CA GLU A 77 -2.16 -3.42 -15.89
C GLU A 77 -1.49 -4.73 -16.30
N GLU A 78 -0.60 -5.26 -15.45
CA GLU A 78 0.12 -6.51 -15.68
C GLU A 78 -0.73 -7.76 -15.38
N LYS A 79 -1.61 -7.70 -14.38
CA LYS A 79 -2.51 -8.78 -13.94
C LYS A 79 -3.95 -8.29 -13.68
N PRO A 80 -4.62 -7.64 -14.67
CA PRO A 80 -5.90 -6.97 -14.47
C PRO A 80 -7.02 -7.91 -13.97
N GLU A 81 -7.06 -9.15 -14.45
CA GLU A 81 -8.08 -10.14 -14.05
C GLU A 81 -7.92 -10.57 -12.58
N GLU A 82 -6.67 -10.83 -12.16
CA GLU A 82 -6.33 -11.26 -10.79
C GLU A 82 -6.61 -10.14 -9.77
N ILE A 83 -6.21 -8.91 -10.10
CA ILE A 83 -6.54 -7.72 -9.30
C ILE A 83 -8.06 -7.50 -9.21
N SER A 84 -8.78 -7.62 -10.34
CA SER A 84 -10.25 -7.49 -10.35
C SER A 84 -10.91 -8.56 -9.48
N ALA A 85 -10.44 -9.81 -9.54
CA ALA A 85 -10.92 -10.90 -8.70
C ALA A 85 -10.66 -10.64 -7.21
N HIS A 86 -9.48 -10.13 -6.84
CA HIS A 86 -9.17 -9.75 -5.46
C HIS A 86 -10.06 -8.61 -4.94
N ILE A 87 -10.32 -7.58 -5.75
CA ILE A 87 -11.20 -6.46 -5.38
C ILE A 87 -12.62 -6.96 -5.13
N ILE A 88 -13.20 -7.71 -6.09
CA ILE A 88 -14.56 -8.25 -5.99
C ILE A 88 -14.69 -9.21 -4.79
N SER A 89 -13.70 -10.09 -4.59
CA SER A 89 -13.69 -11.04 -3.47
C SER A 89 -13.56 -10.35 -2.11
N PHE A 90 -12.84 -9.22 -2.03
CA PHE A 90 -12.73 -8.44 -0.80
C PHE A 90 -14.02 -7.69 -0.49
N LEU A 91 -14.63 -7.02 -1.47
CA LEU A 91 -15.88 -6.27 -1.27
C LEU A 91 -17.03 -7.18 -0.83
N LYS A 92 -17.12 -8.39 -1.41
CA LYS A 92 -18.09 -9.43 -1.01
C LYS A 92 -17.99 -9.94 0.43
N LYS A 93 -16.98 -9.52 1.20
CA LYS A 93 -16.92 -9.77 2.66
C LYS A 93 -17.81 -8.81 3.47
N PHE A 94 -18.40 -7.79 2.83
CA PHE A 94 -19.18 -6.72 3.45
C PHE A 94 -20.59 -6.55 2.86
N ASP A 95 -20.98 -7.41 1.90
CA ASP A 95 -22.35 -7.57 1.39
C ASP A 95 -23.20 -8.44 2.32
#